data_AF-X1UY25-F1
#
_entry.id   AF-X1UY25-F1
#
_cell.length_a   1.000
_cell.length_b   1.000
_cell.length_c   1.000
_cell.angle_alpha   90.00
_cell.angle_beta   90.00
_cell.angle_gamma   90.00
#
_symmetry.space_group_name_H-M   'P 1'
#
loop_
_entity.id
_entity.type
_entity.pdbx_description
1 polymer ?
#
loop_
_entity_poly.entity_id
_entity_poly.type
_entity_poly.pdbx_seq_one_letter_code
_entity_poly.pdbx_strand_id
1 'polypeptide(L)' 'ASMIERKEAMKNIVLSYISNLIMTTPKMMNRLFGWDLEEVKQVLELLAQDGQVQLGVNIEGLQGNWIAVAV' A
#
# COMPACT_ATOMS: atom_id res chain seq x y z
N ALA A 1 4.29 9.40 23.82
CA ALA A 1 3.91 9.03 22.44
C ALA A 1 2.81 9.98 22.01
N SER A 2 2.95 10.71 20.90
CA SER A 2 1.82 11.46 20.35
C SER A 2 0.80 10.45 19.81
N MET A 3 -0.47 10.66 20.09
CA MET A 3 -1.54 9.92 19.43
C MET A 3 -1.58 10.39 17.97
N ILE A 4 -1.13 9.53 17.07
CA ILE A 4 -1.37 9.68 15.64
C ILE A 4 -2.75 9.12 15.31
N GLU A 5 -3.48 9.79 14.43
CA GLU A 5 -4.75 9.27 13.94
C GLU A 5 -4.53 7.92 13.23
N ARG A 6 -5.50 7.01 13.34
CA ARG A 6 -5.37 5.64 12.84
C ARG A 6 -4.99 5.61 11.35
N LYS A 7 -5.55 6.50 10.53
CA LYS A 7 -5.22 6.61 9.10
C LYS A 7 -3.75 6.97 8.86
N GLU A 8 -3.21 7.88 9.67
CA GLU A 8 -1.81 8.29 9.58
C GLU A 8 -0.86 7.16 9.99
N ALA A 9 -1.22 6.42 11.05
CA ALA A 9 -0.48 5.22 11.44
C ALA A 9 -0.47 4.16 10.32
N MET A 10 -1.60 3.96 9.66
CA MET A 10 -1.70 3.04 8.53
C MET A 10 -0.85 3.48 7.34
N LYS A 11 -0.86 4.78 6.97
CA LYS A 11 0.03 5.31 5.91
C LYS A 11 1.49 4.98 6.20
N ASN A 12 1.94 5.24 7.43
CA ASN A 12 3.32 4.98 7.84
C ASN A 12 3.70 3.50 7.79
N ILE A 13 2.82 2.60 8.25
CA ILE A 13 3.05 1.16 8.20
C ILE A 13 3.08 0.65 6.76
N VAL A 14 2.12 1.07 5.93
CA VAL A 14 2.05 0.66 4.51
C VAL A 14 3.28 1.13 3.76
N LEU A 15 3.67 2.40 3.93
CA LEU A 15 4.84 2.95 3.27
C LEU A 15 6.09 2.16 3.69
N SER A 16 6.32 1.96 4.99
CA SER A 16 7.45 1.17 5.48
C SER A 16 7.44 -0.29 4.99
N TYR A 17 6.27 -0.88 4.77
CA TYR A 17 6.14 -2.24 4.25
C TYR A 17 6.48 -2.32 2.75
N ILE A 18 5.95 -1.40 1.93
CA ILE A 18 6.24 -1.34 0.50
C ILE A 18 7.70 -0.90 0.28
N SER A 19 8.26 0.01 1.07
CA SER A 19 9.68 0.42 0.95
C SER A 19 10.66 -0.74 1.18
N ASN A 20 10.27 -1.77 1.93
CA ASN A 20 11.08 -2.97 2.18
C ASN A 20 10.75 -4.13 1.23
N LEU A 21 9.70 -4.01 0.40
CA LEU A 21 9.26 -5.05 -0.53
C LEU A 21 9.31 -4.52 -1.96
N ILE A 22 9.90 -5.31 -2.85
CA ILE A 22 10.00 -4.91 -4.25
C ILE A 22 8.59 -4.59 -4.82
N MET A 23 7.57 -5.44 -4.56
CA MET A 23 6.17 -5.22 -4.99
C MET A 23 5.15 -5.95 -4.09
N THR A 24 3.89 -5.47 -4.06
CA THR A 24 2.78 -6.08 -3.28
C THR A 24 1.41 -5.86 -3.95
N THR A 25 0.33 -6.39 -3.36
CA THR A 25 -1.07 -6.18 -3.78
C THR A 25 -1.98 -5.83 -2.59
N PRO A 26 -3.16 -5.19 -2.81
CA PRO A 26 -4.10 -4.90 -1.73
C PRO A 26 -4.55 -6.14 -0.96
N LYS A 27 -4.73 -7.27 -1.66
CA LYS A 27 -5.12 -8.55 -1.06
C LYS A 27 -4.05 -9.09 -0.10
N MET A 28 -2.77 -8.90 -0.43
CA MET A 28 -1.67 -9.31 0.45
C MET A 28 -1.66 -8.47 1.73
N MET A 29 -1.92 -7.17 1.64
CA MET A 29 -2.01 -6.29 2.82
C MET A 29 -3.23 -6.62 3.70
N ASN A 30 -4.41 -6.83 3.10
CA ASN A 30 -5.60 -7.30 3.82
C ASN A 30 -5.30 -8.60 4.58
N ARG A 31 -4.66 -9.59 3.94
CA ARG A 31 -4.29 -10.85 4.59
C ARG A 31 -3.25 -10.68 5.70
N LEU A 32 -2.23 -9.84 5.48
CA LEU A 32 -1.13 -9.68 6.43
C LEU A 32 -1.54 -8.88 7.66
N PHE A 33 -2.29 -7.81 7.47
CA PHE A 33 -2.63 -6.86 8.53
C PHE A 33 -4.05 -7.04 9.09
N GLY A 34 -4.89 -7.85 8.43
CA GLY A 34 -6.28 -8.08 8.83
C GLY A 34 -7.20 -6.86 8.62
N TRP A 35 -6.77 -5.87 7.84
CA TRP A 35 -7.55 -4.66 7.56
C TRP A 35 -8.58 -4.88 6.46
N ASP A 36 -9.66 -4.10 6.48
CA ASP A 36 -10.65 -4.16 5.41
C ASP A 36 -10.03 -3.84 4.03
N LEU A 37 -10.47 -4.58 3.00
CA LEU A 37 -9.87 -4.48 1.66
C LEU A 37 -10.19 -3.13 0.99
N GLU A 38 -11.37 -2.57 1.19
CA GLU A 38 -11.72 -1.26 0.63
C GLU A 38 -10.98 -0.14 1.37
N GLU A 39 -10.82 -0.27 2.69
CA GLU A 39 -9.97 0.64 3.46
C GLU A 39 -8.51 0.64 2.96
N VAL A 40 -7.95 -0.55 2.67
CA VAL A 40 -6.61 -0.67 2.08
C VAL A 40 -6.54 0.03 0.73
N LYS A 41 -7.53 -0.15 -0.16
CA LYS A 41 -7.55 0.51 -1.48
C LYS A 41 -7.61 2.02 -1.35
N GLN A 42 -8.43 2.56 -0.45
CA GLN A 42 -8.51 4.01 -0.22
C GLN A 42 -7.17 4.60 0.24
N VAL A 43 -6.47 3.92 1.16
CA VAL A 43 -5.15 4.38 1.61
C VAL A 43 -4.14 4.40 0.45
N LEU A 44 -4.16 3.37 -0.39
CA LEU A 44 -3.28 3.27 -1.55
C LEU A 44 -3.56 4.33 -2.62
N GLU A 45 -4.83 4.68 -2.84
CA GLU A 45 -5.21 5.79 -3.73
C GLU A 45 -4.68 7.13 -3.22
N LEU A 46 -4.77 7.40 -1.92
CA LEU A 46 -4.20 8.61 -1.31
C LEU A 46 -2.68 8.66 -1.48
N LEU A 47 -1.99 7.55 -1.21
CA LEU A 47 -0.54 7.47 -1.40
C LEU A 47 -0.12 7.65 -2.87
N ALA A 48 -0.96 7.20 -3.81
CA ALA A 48 -0.71 7.38 -5.24
C ALA A 48 -0.93 8.83 -5.69
N GLN A 49 -1.96 9.49 -5.16
CA GLN A 49 -2.21 10.92 -5.36
C GLN A 49 -1.06 11.77 -4.81
N ASP A 50 -0.52 11.36 -3.66
CA ASP A 50 0.66 11.98 -3.03
C ASP A 50 1.97 11.66 -3.76
N GLY A 51 1.93 10.87 -4.85
CA GLY A 51 3.09 10.48 -5.63
C GLY A 51 4.06 9.56 -4.89
N GLN A 52 3.64 8.89 -3.82
CA GLN A 52 4.48 8.00 -3.01
C GLN A 52 4.48 6.55 -3.53
N VAL A 53 3.42 6.14 -4.23
CA VAL A 53 3.30 4.79 -4.82
C VAL A 53 2.75 4.85 -6.24
N GLN A 54 3.07 3.84 -7.04
CA GLN A 54 2.43 3.57 -8.32
C GLN A 54 1.47 2.38 -8.18
N LEU A 55 0.24 2.57 -8.64
CA LEU A 55 -0.80 1.53 -8.65
C LEU A 55 -0.89 0.88 -10.03
N GLY A 56 -1.37 -0.37 -10.08
CA GLY A 56 -1.64 -1.07 -11.34
C GLY A 56 -0.38 -1.40 -12.13
N VAL A 57 0.76 -1.52 -11.45
CA VAL A 57 2.02 -1.92 -12.08
C VAL A 57 1.84 -3.31 -12.66
N ASN A 58 2.15 -3.46 -13.95
CA ASN A 58 2.17 -4.75 -14.62
C ASN A 58 3.57 -5.35 -14.49
N ILE A 59 3.64 -6.62 -14.11
CA ILE A 59 4.89 -7.37 -14.06
C ILE A 59 4.79 -8.50 -15.07
N GLU A 60 5.72 -8.53 -16.01
CA GLU A 60 5.79 -9.61 -16.99
C GLU A 60 5.88 -10.98 -16.29
N GLY A 61 4.99 -11.89 -16.67
CA GLY A 61 4.92 -13.23 -16.08
C GLY A 61 4.16 -13.33 -14.74
N LEU A 62 3.69 -12.22 -14.15
CA LEU A 62 2.90 -12.24 -12.92
C LEU A 62 1.55 -11.53 -13.09
N GLN A 63 0.46 -12.25 -12.89
CA GLN A 63 -0.89 -11.69 -12.93
C GLN A 63 -1.20 -10.88 -11.67
N GLY A 64 -1.78 -9.69 -11.84
CA GLY A 64 -2.30 -8.88 -10.73
C GLY A 64 -2.14 -7.38 -10.94
N ASN A 65 -2.81 -6.61 -10.08
CA ASN A 65 -2.62 -5.15 -9.99
C ASN A 65 -1.60 -4.88 -8.89
N TRP A 66 -0.32 -4.75 -9.29
CA TRP A 66 0.77 -4.57 -8.34
C TRP A 66 0.93 -3.12 -7.92
N ILE A 67 1.54 -2.96 -6.75
CA ILE A 67 1.84 -1.68 -6.14
C ILE A 67 3.35 -1.63 -5.93
N ALA A 68 3.97 -0.53 -6.37
CA ALA A 68 5.39 -0.25 -6.19
C ALA A 68 5.59 1.13 -5.55
N VAL A 69 6.73 1.36 -4.92
CA VAL A 69 7.13 2.70 -4.45
C VAL A 69 7.45 3.58 -5.67
N ALA A 70 7.02 4.84 -5.64
CA ALA A 70 7.42 5.81 -6.64
C ALA A 70 8.87 6.27 -6.38
N VAL A 71 9.69 6.32 -7.43
CA VAL A 71 11.09 6.80 -7.39
C VAL A 71 11.16 8.29 -7.65
#